data_AF-A0A0G0WIV8-F1
#
_entry.id   AF-A0A0G0WIV8-F1
#
_cell.length_a   1.000
_cell.length_b   1.000
_cell.length_c   1.000
_cell.angle_alpha   90.00
_cell.angle_beta   90.00
_cell.angle_gamma   90.00
#
_symmetry.space_group_name_H-M   'P 1'
#
loop_
_entity.id
_entity.type
_entity.pdbx_description
1 polymer ?
#
loop_
_entity_poly.entity_id
_entity_poly.type
_entity_poly.pdbx_seq_one_letter_code
_entity_poly.pdbx_strand_id
1 'polypeptide(L)' 'PEATAKEKAASQAVLHKVLIDSLKLLHPFMPFVTEAVYQMMPNKEKKFLIIENWPV' A
#
# COMPACT_ATOMS: atom_id res chain seq x y z
N PRO A 1 -11.66 -19.53 -17.83
CA PRO A 1 -10.23 -19.47 -17.45
C PRO A 1 -10.08 -18.95 -16.01
N GLU A 2 -10.01 -19.85 -15.04
CA GLU A 2 -9.72 -19.49 -13.65
C GLU A 2 -8.24 -19.10 -13.55
N ALA A 3 -7.98 -17.83 -13.24
CA ALA A 3 -6.63 -17.37 -12.93
C ALA A 3 -6.03 -18.29 -11.85
N THR A 4 -4.86 -18.85 -12.15
CA THR A 4 -4.15 -19.75 -11.25
C THR A 4 -3.89 -19.05 -9.92
N ALA A 5 -3.81 -19.80 -8.82
CA ALA A 5 -3.57 -19.22 -7.48
C ALA A 5 -2.32 -18.30 -7.46
N LYS A 6 -1.33 -18.59 -8.31
CA LYS A 6 -0.11 -17.82 -8.48
C LYS A 6 -0.34 -16.47 -9.16
N GLU A 7 -1.21 -16.41 -10.18
CA GLU A 7 -1.58 -15.16 -10.85
C GLU A 7 -2.39 -14.24 -9.92
N LYS A 8 -3.32 -14.81 -9.14
CA LYS A 8 -4.08 -14.05 -8.14
C LYS A 8 -3.17 -13.43 -7.08
N ALA A 9 -2.20 -14.20 -6.56
CA ALA A 9 -1.23 -13.70 -5.60
C ALA A 9 -0.32 -12.60 -6.19
N ALA A 10 0.11 -12.76 -7.45
CA ALA A 10 0.90 -11.75 -8.15
C ALA A 10 0.11 -10.43 -8.32
N SER A 11 -1.15 -10.51 -8.76
CA SER A 11 -2.02 -9.32 -8.88
C SER A 11 -2.25 -8.63 -7.53
N GLN A 12 -2.46 -9.38 -6.46
CA GLN A 12 -2.60 -8.83 -5.10
C GLN A 12 -1.33 -8.12 -4.63
N ALA A 13 -0.16 -8.69 -4.92
CA ALA A 13 1.12 -8.06 -4.58
C ALA A 13 1.33 -6.74 -5.34
N VAL A 14 0.99 -6.70 -6.62
CA VAL A 14 1.06 -5.48 -7.44
C VAL A 14 0.08 -4.42 -6.94
N LEU A 15 -1.17 -4.79 -6.67
CA LEU A 15 -2.19 -3.88 -6.12
C LEU A 15 -1.75 -3.29 -4.78
N HIS A 16 -1.21 -4.13 -3.89
CA HIS A 16 -0.69 -3.68 -2.61
C HIS A 16 0.43 -2.65 -2.78
N LYS A 17 1.41 -2.94 -3.65
CA LYS A 17 2.51 -2.02 -3.95
C LYS A 17 1.99 -0.67 -4.47
N VAL A 18 1.14 -0.69 -5.49
CA VAL A 18 0.61 0.54 -6.12
C VAL A 18 -0.20 1.36 -5.12
N LEU A 19 -1.01 0.70 -4.27
CA LEU A 19 -1.80 1.36 -3.25
C LEU A 19 -0.91 2.07 -2.21
N ILE A 20 0.12 1.39 -1.72
CA ILE A 20 1.08 1.96 -0.77
C ILE A 20 1.84 3.14 -1.39
N ASP A 21 2.32 3.01 -2.61
CA ASP A 21 3.02 4.09 -3.30
C ASP A 21 2.11 5.30 -3.52
N SER A 22 0.84 5.07 -3.86
CA SER A 22 -0.16 6.14 -4.03
C SER A 22 -0.46 6.87 -2.71
N LEU A 23 -0.57 6.13 -1.60
CA LEU A 23 -0.75 6.73 -0.26
C LEU A 23 0.44 7.59 0.15
N LYS A 24 1.67 7.13 -0.13
CA LYS A 24 2.89 7.92 0.15
C LYS A 24 2.89 9.22 -0.63
N LEU A 25 2.58 9.18 -1.92
CA LEU A 25 2.52 10.38 -2.77
C LEU A 25 1.44 11.38 -2.28
N LEU A 26 0.33 10.87 -1.73
CA LEU A 26 -0.77 11.70 -1.21
C LEU A 26 -0.52 12.20 0.23
N HIS A 27 0.41 11.60 0.96
CA HIS A 27 0.71 11.93 2.36
C HIS A 27 1.06 13.41 2.63
N PRO A 28 1.81 14.13 1.77
CA PRO A 28 2.11 15.55 1.98
C PRO A 28 0.88 16.45 1.88
N PHE A 29 -0.16 15.99 1.18
CA PHE A 29 -1.42 16.71 1.01
C PHE A 29 -2.43 16.36 2.10
N MET A 30 -2.50 15.07 2.47
CA MET A 30 -3.44 14.56 3.46
C MET A 30 -2.78 13.53 4.39
N PRO A 31 -1.94 13.97 5.34
CA PRO A 31 -1.16 13.06 6.17
C PRO A 31 -2.04 12.20 7.09
N PHE A 32 -3.10 12.78 7.66
CA PHE A 32 -3.98 12.06 8.59
C PHE A 32 -4.86 11.01 7.91
N VAL A 33 -5.38 11.32 6.71
CA VAL A 33 -6.25 10.41 5.97
C VAL A 33 -5.45 9.22 5.43
N THR A 34 -4.29 9.51 4.83
CA THR A 34 -3.41 8.46 4.29
C THR A 34 -2.88 7.54 5.38
N GLU A 35 -2.55 8.09 6.56
CA GLU A 35 -2.17 7.30 7.72
C GLU A 35 -3.33 6.45 8.25
N ALA A 36 -4.55 6.99 8.37
CA ALA A 36 -5.71 6.22 8.79
C ALA A 36 -6.01 5.03 7.86
N VAL A 37 -5.90 5.22 6.54
CA VAL A 37 -6.05 4.16 5.54
C VAL A 37 -4.94 3.12 5.67
N TYR A 38 -3.68 3.54 5.83
CA TYR A 38 -2.55 2.63 6.07
C TYR A 38 -2.74 1.83 7.36
N GLN A 39 -3.27 2.46 8.42
CA GLN A 39 -3.55 1.79 9.69
C GLN A 39 -4.67 0.73 9.62
N MET A 40 -5.54 0.78 8.61
CA MET A 40 -6.58 -0.23 8.42
C MET A 40 -6.10 -1.45 7.62
N MET A 41 -4.93 -1.40 6.99
CA MET A 41 -4.45 -2.50 6.15
C MET A 41 -3.90 -3.69 6.96
N PRO A 42 -4.21 -4.94 6.53
CA PRO A 42 -3.55 -6.13 7.04
C PRO A 42 -2.12 -6.23 6.47
N ASN A 43 -1.15 -6.66 7.28
CA ASN A 43 0.27 -6.82 6.91
C ASN A 43 1.02 -5.52 6.54
N LYS A 44 0.97 -4.52 7.43
CA LYS A 44 1.78 -3.30 7.30
C LYS A 44 3.27 -3.64 7.46
N GLU A 45 4.11 -3.21 6.53
CA GLU A 45 5.57 -3.40 6.65
C GLU A 45 6.17 -2.54 7.77
N LYS A 46 5.59 -1.37 8.05
CA LYS A 46 6.04 -0.44 9.08
C LYS A 46 4.87 0.05 9.95
N LYS A 47 5.20 0.63 11.11
CA LYS A 47 4.18 1.14 12.06
C LYS A 47 3.46 2.39 11.56
N PHE A 48 4.10 3.21 10.74
CA PHE A 48 3.53 4.46 10.21
C PHE A 48 3.98 4.69 8.77
N LEU A 49 3.10 5.28 7.94
CA LEU A 49 3.38 5.60 6.54
C LEU A 49 4.51 6.64 6.43
N ILE A 50 4.64 7.54 7.41
CA ILE A 50 5.69 8.57 7.45
C ILE A 50 7.13 8.01 7.61
N ILE A 51 7.27 6.77 8.09
CA ILE A 51 8.59 6.09 8.25
C ILE A 51 8.94 5.28 6.99
N GLU A 52 8.01 5.19 6.05
CA GLU A 52 8.26 4.53 4.78
C GLU A 52 9.23 5.35 3.93
N ASN A 53 10.06 4.65 3.15
CA ASN A 53 10.88 5.32 2.16
C ASN A 53 9.97 5.87 1.07
N TRP A 54 10.24 7.10 0.64
CA TRP A 54 9.56 7.72 -0.48
C TRP A 54 9.69 6.83 -1.72
N PRO A 55 8.60 6.61 -2.50
CA PRO A 55 8.73 5.92 -3.77
C PRO A 55 9.56 6.81 -4.71
N VAL A 56 10.72 6.30 -5.14
CA VAL A 56 11.57 6.88 -6.19
C VAL A 56 11.33 6.17 -7.51
#